data_AF-A0A9X3F1R9-F1
#
_entry.id   AF-A0A9X3F1R9-F1
#
_cell.length_a   1.000
_cell.length_b   1.000
_cell.length_c   1.000
_cell.angle_alpha   90.00
_cell.angle_beta   90.00
_cell.angle_gamma   90.00
#
_symmetry.space_group_name_H-M   'P 1'
#
loop_
_entity.id
_entity.type
_entity.pdbx_description
1 polymer ?
#
loop_
_entity_poly.entity_id
_entity_poly.type
_entity_poly.pdbx_seq_one_letter_code
_entity_poly.pdbx_strand_id
1 'polypeptide(L)'
;MVKIKSKDINIFVQAAKIRKTFPDSKVNVKSNKLVWKGILRPTPLSDSYEIKLEYKVGYHPCVYVVNKKLELYPGENKLPHVYNTKRQWLCIYYRKAREWSSQQLIADTIIPWTSEWLYHYEFWLATGKWHGKGIHGKQEPYEKEKSPAPNRVGG
;
A
#
# COMPACT_ATOMS: atom_id res chain seq x y z
N MET A 1 31.38 -13.66 -9.76
CA MET A 1 30.80 -12.39 -9.24
C MET A 1 29.99 -12.69 -7.98
N VAL A 2 30.47 -12.27 -6.81
CA VAL A 2 29.72 -12.41 -5.54
C VAL A 2 28.60 -11.38 -5.54
N LYS A 3 27.34 -11.83 -5.63
CA LYS A 3 26.18 -10.96 -5.37
C LYS A 3 26.15 -10.64 -3.89
N ILE A 4 26.61 -9.45 -3.50
CA ILE A 4 26.38 -8.93 -2.16
C ILE A 4 24.85 -8.77 -2.01
N LYS A 5 24.21 -9.68 -1.26
CA LYS A 5 22.79 -9.55 -0.94
C LYS A 5 22.62 -8.36 0.00
N SER A 6 22.05 -7.28 -0.53
CA SER A 6 21.52 -6.17 0.27
C SER A 6 20.54 -6.73 1.30
N LYS A 7 20.70 -6.32 2.57
CA LYS A 7 19.94 -6.85 3.71
C LYS A 7 18.62 -6.10 3.84
N ASP A 8 17.53 -6.85 3.98
CA ASP A 8 16.20 -6.30 4.27
C ASP A 8 16.25 -5.32 5.45
N ILE A 9 15.54 -4.20 5.31
CA ILE A 9 15.43 -3.22 6.39
C ILE A 9 14.67 -3.87 7.55
N ASN A 10 15.28 -3.85 8.73
CA ASN A 10 14.70 -4.38 9.95
C ASN A 10 13.34 -3.72 10.25
N ILE A 11 12.35 -4.50 10.69
CA ILE A 11 10.99 -4.00 10.96
C ILE A 11 10.93 -2.90 12.03
N PHE A 12 11.84 -2.89 12.99
CA PHE A 12 11.96 -1.82 13.98
C PHE A 12 12.52 -0.53 13.36
N VAL A 13 13.42 -0.64 12.38
CA VAL A 13 13.91 0.51 11.59
C VAL A 13 12.77 1.07 10.73
N GLN A 14 11.99 0.21 10.08
CA GLN A 14 10.76 0.63 9.38
C GLN A 14 9.83 1.39 10.33
N ALA A 15 9.55 0.85 11.52
CA ALA A 15 8.69 1.47 12.51
C ALA A 15 9.24 2.81 13.02
N ALA A 16 10.54 2.89 13.34
CA ALA A 16 11.18 4.11 13.83
C ALA A 16 11.11 5.22 12.78
N LYS A 17 11.36 4.90 11.51
CA LYS A 17 11.22 5.86 10.40
C LYS A 17 9.77 6.33 10.25
N ILE A 18 8.78 5.43 10.30
CA ILE A 18 7.36 5.84 10.23
C ILE A 18 7.00 6.77 11.38
N ARG A 19 7.41 6.45 12.62
CA ARG A 19 7.15 7.32 13.79
C ARG A 19 7.79 8.71 13.63
N LYS A 20 8.99 8.78 13.06
CA LYS A 20 9.69 10.05 12.80
C LYS A 20 8.97 10.87 11.73
N THR A 21 8.54 10.24 10.63
CA THR A 21 7.91 10.95 9.51
C THR A 21 6.45 11.31 9.78
N PHE A 22 5.72 10.49 10.53
CA PHE A 22 4.30 10.65 10.83
C PHE A 22 4.06 10.60 12.35
N PRO A 23 4.45 11.64 13.11
CA PRO A 23 4.45 11.62 14.58
C PRO A 23 3.05 11.47 15.19
N ASP A 24 2.02 12.01 14.54
CA ASP A 24 0.62 11.94 15.01
C ASP A 24 -0.06 10.60 14.69
N SER A 25 0.67 9.66 14.10
CA SER A 25 0.16 8.36 13.70
C SER A 25 0.43 7.27 14.73
N LYS A 26 -0.33 6.17 14.67
CA LYS A 26 -0.16 5.00 15.54
C LYS A 26 0.61 3.92 14.81
N VAL A 27 1.75 3.51 15.37
CA VAL A 27 2.52 2.34 14.91
C VAL A 27 2.54 1.28 16.02
N ASN A 28 2.27 0.03 15.67
CA ASN A 28 2.44 -1.13 16.54
C ASN A 28 3.28 -2.20 15.83
N VAL A 29 4.22 -2.81 16.55
CA VAL A 29 5.02 -3.94 16.05
C VAL A 29 4.88 -5.11 17.01
N LYS A 30 4.37 -6.24 16.51
CA LYS A 30 4.23 -7.48 17.28
C LYS A 30 4.40 -8.68 16.36
N SER A 31 5.14 -9.71 16.80
CA SER A 31 5.28 -10.98 16.07
C SER A 31 5.68 -10.81 14.59
N ASN A 32 6.70 -10.00 14.32
CA ASN A 32 7.17 -9.66 12.96
C ASN A 32 6.13 -9.02 12.04
N LYS A 33 5.09 -8.42 12.64
CA LYS A 33 4.05 -7.66 11.95
C LYS A 33 4.06 -6.21 12.45
N LEU A 34 4.14 -5.29 11.51
CA LEU A 34 3.96 -3.86 11.71
C LEU A 34 2.54 -3.50 11.27
N VAL A 35 1.81 -2.81 12.14
CA VAL A 35 0.53 -2.18 11.83
C VAL A 35 0.68 -0.69 12.05
N TRP A 36 0.41 0.08 11.01
CA TRP A 36 0.36 1.53 11.06
C TRP A 36 -1.07 2.00 10.83
N LYS A 37 -1.49 3.00 11.58
CA LYS A 37 -2.72 3.76 11.36
C LYS A 37 -2.40 5.25 11.37
N GLY A 38 -2.78 5.97 10.33
CA GLY A 38 -2.57 7.41 10.23
C GLY A 38 -3.60 8.06 9.32
N ILE A 39 -3.72 9.37 9.41
CA ILE A 39 -4.56 10.16 8.51
C ILE A 39 -3.70 10.67 7.37
N LEU A 40 -4.16 10.46 6.13
CA LEU A 40 -3.58 11.06 4.93
C LEU A 40 -4.55 12.07 4.34
N ARG A 41 -4.00 13.19 3.89
CA ARG A 41 -4.71 14.24 3.15
C ARG A 41 -3.85 14.61 1.94
N PRO A 42 -4.18 14.10 0.73
CA PRO A 42 -3.28 14.21 -0.42
C PRO A 42 -2.89 15.64 -0.82
N THR A 43 -3.83 16.58 -0.71
CA THR A 43 -3.61 18.01 -0.95
C THR A 43 -4.31 18.85 0.13
N PRO A 44 -4.01 20.15 0.28
CA PRO A 44 -4.74 21.03 1.20
C PRO A 44 -6.24 21.17 0.92
N LEU A 45 -6.72 20.76 -0.26
CA LEU A 45 -8.14 20.76 -0.63
C LEU A 45 -8.77 19.37 -0.57
N SER A 46 -7.96 18.33 -0.49
CA SER A 46 -8.40 16.94 -0.41
C SER A 46 -9.15 16.65 0.88
N ASP A 47 -9.92 15.58 0.88
CA ASP A 47 -10.52 15.02 2.07
C ASP A 47 -9.46 14.30 2.93
N SER A 48 -9.79 14.02 4.18
CA SER A 48 -8.95 13.25 5.10
C SER A 48 -9.37 11.78 5.11
N TYR A 49 -8.37 10.89 5.03
CA TYR A 49 -8.59 9.45 4.98
C TYR A 49 -7.79 8.76 6.08
N GLU A 50 -8.48 7.99 6.95
CA GLU A 50 -7.78 7.12 7.88
C GLU A 50 -7.32 5.86 7.15
N ILE A 51 -6.01 5.63 7.18
CA ILE A 51 -5.36 4.53 6.51
C ILE A 51 -4.89 3.52 7.52
N LYS A 52 -5.14 2.23 7.25
CA LYS A 52 -4.52 1.11 7.93
C LYS A 52 -3.53 0.44 6.99
N LEU A 53 -2.26 0.39 7.39
CA LEU A 53 -1.22 -0.38 6.71
C LEU A 53 -0.81 -1.57 7.57
N GLU A 54 -0.74 -2.74 6.96
CA GLU A 54 -0.23 -3.96 7.57
C GLU A 54 0.97 -4.47 6.78
N TYR A 55 2.10 -4.69 7.46
CA TYR A 55 3.31 -5.27 6.88
C TYR A 55 3.79 -6.43 7.75
N LYS A 56 4.00 -7.60 7.14
CA LYS A 56 4.60 -8.77 7.78
C LYS A 56 5.91 -9.07 7.07
N VAL A 57 6.98 -9.34 7.81
CA VAL A 57 8.29 -9.69 7.22
C VAL A 57 8.12 -10.87 6.25
N GLY A 58 8.70 -10.72 5.05
CA GLY A 58 8.59 -11.71 3.95
C GLY A 58 7.35 -11.54 3.05
N TYR A 59 6.46 -10.59 3.33
CA TYR A 59 5.25 -10.33 2.55
C TYR A 59 5.18 -8.88 2.07
N HIS A 60 4.35 -8.62 1.06
CA HIS A 60 4.06 -7.26 0.61
C HIS A 60 3.15 -6.51 1.61
N PRO A 61 3.33 -5.19 1.80
CA PRO A 61 2.42 -4.36 2.55
C PRO A 61 0.99 -4.39 1.99
N CYS A 62 0.01 -4.39 2.88
CA CYS A 62 -1.41 -4.26 2.56
C CYS A 62 -1.95 -2.96 3.13
N VAL A 63 -2.67 -2.20 2.32
CA VAL A 63 -3.14 -0.85 2.67
C VAL A 63 -4.64 -0.76 2.49
N TYR A 64 -5.33 -0.19 3.48
CA TYR A 64 -6.78 -0.10 3.52
C TYR A 64 -7.21 1.33 3.88
N VAL A 65 -8.23 1.86 3.20
CA VAL A 65 -8.99 3.00 3.74
C VAL A 65 -9.99 2.44 4.75
N VAL A 66 -9.94 2.95 5.98
CA VAL A 66 -10.80 2.54 7.09
C VAL A 66 -11.65 3.72 7.57
N ASN A 67 -12.68 3.42 8.36
CA ASN A 67 -13.57 4.41 9.00
C ASN A 67 -14.26 5.40 8.04
N LYS A 68 -14.22 5.11 6.74
CA LYS A 68 -14.91 5.84 5.69
C LYS A 68 -15.23 4.87 4.56
N LYS A 69 -16.44 4.93 4.03
CA LYS A 69 -16.79 4.21 2.79
C LYS A 69 -16.42 5.08 1.60
N LEU A 70 -15.56 4.59 0.71
CA LEU A 70 -15.21 5.28 -0.53
C LEU A 70 -16.40 5.21 -1.50
N GLU A 71 -16.72 6.35 -2.06
CA GLU A 71 -17.76 6.51 -3.08
C GLU A 71 -17.31 5.95 -4.44
N LEU A 72 -18.30 5.53 -5.23
CA LEU A 72 -18.11 5.09 -6.60
C LEU A 72 -18.58 6.20 -7.53
N TYR A 73 -17.85 6.42 -8.62
CA TYR A 73 -18.30 7.26 -9.71
C TYR A 73 -19.67 6.76 -10.23
N PRO A 74 -20.61 7.66 -10.61
CA PRO A 74 -21.92 7.25 -11.11
C PRO A 74 -21.84 6.20 -12.24
N GLY A 75 -22.55 5.09 -12.06
CA GLY A 75 -22.57 3.96 -13.01
C GLY A 75 -21.48 2.90 -12.77
N GLU A 76 -20.52 3.14 -11.87
CA GLU A 76 -19.48 2.18 -11.53
C GLU A 76 -19.88 1.27 -10.36
N ASN A 77 -19.43 0.01 -10.42
CA ASN A 77 -19.69 -0.99 -9.38
C ASN A 77 -18.44 -1.38 -8.55
N LYS A 78 -17.28 -0.84 -8.92
CA LYS A 78 -16.00 -1.12 -8.27
C LYS A 78 -15.11 0.11 -8.21
N LEU A 79 -14.29 0.19 -7.16
CA LEU A 79 -13.21 1.17 -7.12
C LEU A 79 -12.14 0.80 -8.15
N PRO A 80 -11.49 1.77 -8.79
CA PRO A 80 -10.29 1.54 -9.59
C PRO A 80 -9.15 1.06 -8.68
N HIS A 81 -8.19 0.30 -9.21
CA HIS A 81 -6.94 -0.03 -8.49
C HIS A 81 -7.11 -0.50 -7.03
N VAL A 82 -8.06 -1.40 -6.79
CA VAL A 82 -8.20 -2.13 -5.51
C VAL A 82 -8.09 -3.63 -5.74
N TYR A 83 -7.56 -4.35 -4.75
CA TYR A 83 -7.66 -5.81 -4.69
C TYR A 83 -9.05 -6.26 -4.22
N ASN A 84 -9.77 -5.41 -3.48
CA ASN A 84 -11.13 -5.69 -3.02
C ASN A 84 -11.88 -4.39 -2.69
N THR A 85 -12.97 -4.11 -3.42
CA THR A 85 -13.81 -2.93 -3.22
C THR A 85 -14.45 -2.89 -1.84
N LYS A 86 -15.08 -4.00 -1.40
CA LYS A 86 -15.81 -4.05 -0.12
C LYS A 86 -14.91 -3.81 1.09
N ARG A 87 -13.69 -4.32 1.04
CA ARG A 87 -12.66 -4.12 2.09
C ARG A 87 -11.84 -2.84 1.88
N GLN A 88 -12.03 -2.15 0.75
CA GLN A 88 -11.26 -0.97 0.33
C GLN A 88 -9.75 -1.22 0.41
N TRP A 89 -9.35 -2.41 -0.06
CA TRP A 89 -7.97 -2.87 -0.04
C TRP A 89 -7.26 -2.38 -1.30
N LEU A 90 -6.40 -1.38 -1.13
CA LEU A 90 -5.81 -0.64 -2.22
C LEU A 90 -4.69 -1.42 -2.92
N CYS A 91 -4.62 -1.27 -4.24
CA CYS A 91 -3.50 -1.70 -5.06
C CYS A 91 -2.55 -0.51 -5.26
N ILE A 92 -1.56 -0.41 -4.38
CA ILE A 92 -0.62 0.73 -4.34
C ILE A 92 0.42 0.67 -5.45
N TYR A 93 0.83 -0.53 -5.87
CA TYR A 93 1.83 -0.74 -6.92
C TYR A 93 1.65 -2.12 -7.56
N TYR A 94 2.26 -2.34 -8.71
CA TYR A 94 2.18 -3.64 -9.39
C TYR A 94 3.19 -4.61 -8.76
N ARG A 95 2.71 -5.42 -7.81
CA ARG A 95 3.54 -6.36 -7.04
C ARG A 95 4.44 -7.26 -7.90
N LYS A 96 4.01 -7.66 -9.11
CA LYS A 96 4.80 -8.50 -10.03
C LYS A 96 5.97 -7.73 -10.68
N ALA A 97 5.89 -6.41 -10.83
CA ALA A 97 7.00 -5.58 -11.31
C ALA A 97 8.09 -5.34 -10.27
N ARG A 98 7.92 -5.81 -9.02
CA ARG A 98 8.91 -5.66 -7.93
C ARG A 98 9.32 -4.20 -7.69
N GLU A 99 8.40 -3.25 -7.90
CA GLU A 99 8.60 -1.82 -7.65
C GLU A 99 8.93 -1.52 -6.18
N TRP A 100 8.52 -2.42 -5.28
CA TRP A 100 8.86 -2.37 -3.87
C TRP A 100 9.47 -3.69 -3.38
N SER A 101 10.48 -3.56 -2.53
CA SER A 101 11.03 -4.65 -1.71
C SER A 101 11.23 -4.21 -0.26
N SER A 102 11.47 -5.16 0.64
CA SER A 102 11.81 -4.93 2.06
C SER A 102 13.09 -4.12 2.28
N GLN A 103 13.84 -3.81 1.22
CA GLN A 103 15.01 -2.94 1.23
C GLN A 103 14.65 -1.46 1.08
N GLN A 104 13.38 -1.13 0.84
CA GLN A 104 12.88 0.24 0.77
C GLN A 104 12.06 0.58 2.03
N LEU A 105 12.15 1.83 2.47
CA LEU A 105 11.41 2.31 3.63
C LEU A 105 9.94 2.52 3.28
N ILE A 106 9.04 1.91 4.06
CA ILE A 106 7.58 2.06 3.90
C ILE A 106 7.17 3.53 4.00
N ALA A 107 7.81 4.28 4.89
CA ALA A 107 7.55 5.71 5.08
C ALA A 107 7.92 6.57 3.85
N ASP A 108 8.89 6.13 3.05
CA ASP A 108 9.39 6.87 1.89
C ASP A 108 8.83 6.30 0.57
N THR A 109 7.99 5.25 0.63
CA THR A 109 7.43 4.58 -0.56
C THR A 109 5.92 4.36 -0.42
N ILE A 110 5.51 3.32 0.32
CA ILE A 110 4.13 2.86 0.38
C ILE A 110 3.18 3.94 0.93
N ILE A 111 3.58 4.68 1.97
CA ILE A 111 2.72 5.73 2.53
C ILE A 111 2.56 6.89 1.53
N PRO A 112 3.64 7.46 0.96
CA PRO A 112 3.53 8.44 -0.14
C PRO A 112 2.71 7.95 -1.34
N TRP A 113 2.94 6.73 -1.84
CA TRP A 113 2.16 6.17 -2.95
C TRP A 113 0.69 5.94 -2.60
N THR A 114 0.38 5.70 -1.32
CA THR A 114 -1.01 5.68 -0.85
C THR A 114 -1.65 7.06 -0.95
N SER A 115 -0.90 8.11 -0.62
CA SER A 115 -1.36 9.49 -0.80
C SER A 115 -1.60 9.82 -2.28
N GLU A 116 -0.71 9.37 -3.18
CA GLU A 116 -0.87 9.53 -4.63
C GLU A 116 -2.10 8.77 -5.15
N TRP A 117 -2.33 7.53 -4.68
CA TRP A 117 -3.52 6.76 -5.03
C TRP A 117 -4.80 7.51 -4.62
N LEU A 118 -4.84 8.10 -3.42
CA LEU A 118 -5.99 8.88 -2.93
C LEU A 118 -6.23 10.14 -3.77
N TYR A 119 -5.16 10.83 -4.18
CA TYR A 119 -5.27 11.97 -5.11
C TYR A 119 -5.92 11.55 -6.44
N HIS A 120 -5.48 10.43 -7.03
CA HIS A 120 -6.08 9.92 -8.26
C HIS A 120 -7.50 9.42 -8.07
N TYR A 121 -7.83 8.90 -6.88
CA TYR A 121 -9.19 8.53 -6.52
C TYR A 121 -10.12 9.76 -6.48
N GLU A 122 -9.71 10.86 -5.85
CA GLU A 122 -10.50 12.10 -5.83
C GLU A 122 -10.72 12.63 -7.26
N PHE A 123 -9.68 12.60 -8.09
CA PHE A 123 -9.79 13.00 -9.49
C PHE A 123 -10.71 12.07 -10.30
N TRP A 124 -10.65 10.76 -10.07
CA TRP A 124 -11.54 9.79 -10.70
C TRP A 124 -12.99 9.98 -10.26
N LEU A 125 -13.23 10.26 -8.97
CA LEU A 125 -14.57 10.52 -8.47
C LEU A 125 -15.17 11.77 -9.13
N ALA A 126 -14.35 12.78 -9.43
CA ALA A 126 -14.79 14.01 -10.10
C ALA A 126 -15.00 13.85 -11.61
N THR A 127 -14.20 13.02 -12.28
CA THR A 127 -14.12 13.01 -13.77
C THR A 127 -14.51 11.69 -14.43
N GLY A 128 -14.66 10.61 -13.66
CA GLY A 128 -14.84 9.24 -14.15
C GLY A 128 -13.58 8.63 -14.77
N LYS A 129 -12.46 9.38 -14.85
CA LYS A 129 -11.24 8.94 -15.51
C LYS A 129 -10.12 8.73 -14.50
N TRP A 130 -9.58 7.51 -14.47
CA TRP A 130 -8.45 7.18 -13.60
C TRP A 130 -7.13 7.61 -14.25
N HIS A 131 -6.32 8.37 -13.50
CA HIS A 131 -5.04 8.92 -13.97
C HIS A 131 -3.82 8.38 -13.21
N GLY A 132 -4.03 7.46 -12.28
CA GLY A 132 -2.94 6.86 -11.51
C GLY A 132 -2.10 5.93 -12.38
N LYS A 133 -0.78 5.97 -12.16
CA LYS A 133 0.16 5.05 -12.79
C LYS A 133 -0.06 3.63 -12.23
N GLY A 134 -0.04 2.62 -13.10
CA GLY A 134 -0.08 1.22 -12.69
C GLY A 134 -0.57 0.30 -13.80
N ILE A 135 0.22 -0.74 -14.11
CA ILE A 135 -0.23 -1.80 -15.01
C ILE A 135 -1.17 -2.72 -14.22
N HIS A 136 -2.45 -2.73 -14.60
CA HIS A 136 -3.35 -3.80 -14.23
C HIS A 136 -3.02 -5.03 -15.09
N GLY A 137 -2.28 -6.00 -14.55
CA GLY A 137 -2.44 -7.38 -15.03
C GLY A 137 -3.92 -7.74 -14.90
N LYS A 138 -4.47 -8.53 -15.84
CA LYS A 138 -5.86 -9.02 -15.80
C LYS A 138 -6.23 -9.44 -14.37
N GLN A 139 -7.42 -9.06 -13.91
CA GLN A 139 -7.93 -9.35 -12.56
C GLN A 139 -8.01 -10.87 -12.36
N GLU A 140 -6.93 -11.48 -11.88
CA GLU A 140 -6.97 -12.83 -11.31
C GLU A 140 -7.42 -12.72 -9.85
N PRO A 141 -8.30 -13.61 -9.36
CA PRO A 141 -8.72 -13.62 -7.97
C PRO A 141 -7.47 -13.65 -7.07
N TYR A 142 -7.34 -12.67 -6.18
CA TYR A 142 -6.32 -12.75 -5.14
C TYR A 142 -6.68 -13.90 -4.20
N GLU A 143 -6.11 -15.08 -4.43
CA GLU A 143 -6.03 -16.15 -3.46
C GLU A 143 -5.11 -15.67 -2.33
N LYS A 144 -5.66 -15.60 -1.10
CA LYS A 144 -4.94 -15.20 0.12
C LYS A 144 -3.65 -16.00 0.40
N GLU A 145 -3.37 -17.05 -0.36
CA GLU A 145 -2.32 -18.04 -0.08
C GLU A 145 -1.25 -18.17 -1.17
N LYS A 146 -1.28 -17.40 -2.27
CA LYS A 146 -0.29 -17.53 -3.35
C LYS A 146 0.22 -16.19 -3.89
N SER A 147 0.65 -15.29 -3.02
CA SER A 147 1.84 -14.49 -3.43
C SER A 147 3.02 -15.44 -3.25
N PRO A 148 3.69 -15.89 -4.34
CA PRO A 148 4.88 -16.68 -4.16
C PRO A 148 5.82 -15.87 -3.28
N ALA A 149 6.32 -16.48 -2.20
CA ALA A 149 7.50 -15.96 -1.53
C ALA A 149 8.50 -15.59 -2.62
N PRO A 150 9.21 -14.45 -2.54
CA PRO A 150 10.25 -14.15 -3.52
C PRO A 150 11.14 -15.39 -3.61
N ASN A 151 11.20 -15.99 -4.81
CA ASN A 151 11.87 -17.26 -5.06
C ASN A 151 13.15 -17.33 -4.22
N ARG A 152 13.15 -18.19 -3.18
CA ARG A 152 14.42 -18.70 -2.66
C ARG A 152 14.97 -19.54 -3.79
N VAL A 153 15.83 -18.94 -4.60
CA VAL A 153 16.69 -19.70 -5.50
C VAL A 153 17.49 -20.63 -4.59
N GLY A 154 17.30 -21.93 -4.81
CA GLY A 154 17.69 -23.02 -3.92
C GLY A 154 19.16 -23.01 -3.52
N GLY A 155 19.41 -23.67 -2.38
CA GLY A 155 20.72 -24.27 -2.10
C GLY A 155 20.92 -25.53 -2.92
#